data_AF-A0A7C4YG60-F1
#
_entry.id   AF-A0A7C4YG60-F1
#
_cell.length_a   1.000
_cell.length_b   1.000
_cell.length_c   1.000
_cell.angle_alpha   90.00
_cell.angle_beta   90.00
_cell.angle_gamma   90.00
#
_symmetry.space_group_name_H-M   'P 1'
#
loop_
_entity.id
_entity.type
_entity.pdbx_description
1 polymer ?
#
loop_
_entity_poly.entity_id
_entity_poly.type
_entity_poly.pdbx_seq_one_letter_code
_entity_poly.pdbx_strand_id
1 'polypeptide(L)'
;MRAEILCGTQNPSHRRRLILALDAFGQLLIPEDFWEIVGDNLAVLRANGITAPFTDVTIATVAIENDVEVWARDAHFPMMQIGLSRLRLFQEPP
;
A
#
# COMPACT_ATOMS: atom_id res chain seq x y z
N MET A 1 2.74 0.69 5.32
CA MET A 1 2.02 -0.12 6.32
C MET A 1 2.71 -0.24 7.70
N ARG A 2 3.81 -1.01 7.87
CA ARG A 2 4.39 -1.29 9.20
C ARG A 2 4.77 -0.02 9.98
N ALA A 3 5.42 0.92 9.30
CA ALA A 3 5.77 2.22 9.90
C ALA A 3 4.53 3.01 10.36
N GLU A 4 3.46 3.04 9.57
CA GLU A 4 2.21 3.74 9.90
C GLU A 4 1.53 3.13 11.13
N ILE A 5 1.46 1.79 11.20
CA ILE A 5 0.89 1.09 12.36
C ILE A 5 1.70 1.37 13.64
N LEU A 6 3.03 1.35 13.56
CA LEU A 6 3.88 1.60 14.72
C LEU A 6 3.88 3.08 15.16
N CYS A 7 3.68 4.01 14.22
CA CYS A 7 3.52 5.44 14.52
C CYS A 7 2.30 5.69 15.42
N GLY A 8 1.22 4.91 15.25
CA GLY A 8 0.02 4.98 16.09
C GLY A 8 0.15 4.38 17.50
N THR A 9 1.34 3.91 17.90
CA THR A 9 1.52 3.27 19.22
C THR A 9 1.59 4.28 20.36
N GLN A 10 0.88 4.01 21.45
CA GLN A 10 0.77 4.92 22.60
C GLN A 10 1.90 4.74 23.62
N ASN A 11 2.51 3.55 23.68
CA ASN A 11 3.55 3.22 24.64
C ASN A 11 4.39 2.00 24.17
N PRO A 12 5.55 1.73 24.81
CA PRO A 12 6.44 0.67 24.39
C PRO A 12 5.86 -0.75 24.46
N SER A 13 4.94 -1.05 25.38
CA SER A 13 4.34 -2.39 25.49
C SER A 13 3.33 -2.64 24.36
N HIS A 14 2.53 -1.64 24.00
CA HIS A 14 1.66 -1.67 22.82
C HIS A 14 2.49 -1.87 21.54
N ARG A 15 3.59 -1.12 21.38
CA ARG A 15 4.50 -1.28 20.23
C ARG A 15 5.04 -2.71 20.09
N ARG A 16 5.50 -3.33 21.19
CA ARG A 16 6.00 -4.71 21.16
C ARG A 16 4.91 -5.71 20.74
N ARG A 17 3.68 -5.55 21.25
CA ARG A 17 2.56 -6.40 20.86
C ARG A 17 2.24 -6.29 19.36
N LEU A 18 2.24 -5.09 18.79
CA LEU A 18 2.01 -4.91 17.35
C LEU A 18 3.13 -5.50 16.51
N ILE A 19 4.39 -5.37 16.93
CA ILE A 19 5.51 -5.99 16.22
C ILE A 19 5.34 -7.51 16.14
N LEU A 20 5.04 -8.15 17.28
CA LEU A 20 4.82 -9.60 17.32
C LEU A 20 3.64 -10.04 16.42
N ALA A 21 2.55 -9.27 16.40
CA ALA A 21 1.42 -9.55 15.52
C ALA A 21 1.80 -9.41 14.03
N LEU A 22 2.55 -8.35 13.67
CA LEU A 22 2.98 -8.11 12.30
C LEU A 22 3.99 -9.14 11.80
N ASP A 23 4.85 -9.66 12.69
CA ASP A 23 5.82 -10.72 12.35
C ASP A 23 5.17 -12.07 12.06
N ALA A 24 3.88 -12.25 12.39
CA ALA A 24 3.12 -13.45 12.03
C ALA A 24 2.69 -13.47 10.54
N PHE A 25 2.81 -12.36 9.82
CA PHE A 25 2.44 -12.25 8.40
C PHE A 25 3.65 -12.33 7.48
N GLY A 26 3.45 -12.93 6.30
CA GLY A 26 4.41 -12.83 5.20
C GLY A 26 4.65 -11.36 4.82
N GLN A 27 5.92 -10.99 4.67
CA GLN A 27 6.31 -9.63 4.32
C GLN A 27 6.74 -9.59 2.85
N LEU A 28 6.12 -8.71 2.07
CA LEU A 28 6.62 -8.35 0.75
C LEU A 28 7.68 -7.27 0.91
N LEU A 29 8.84 -7.52 0.33
CA LEU A 29 9.91 -6.52 0.26
C LEU A 29 9.56 -5.47 -0.80
N ILE A 30 10.20 -4.31 -0.68
CA ILE A 30 10.20 -3.28 -1.73
C ILE A 30 11.61 -3.28 -2.31
N PRO A 31 11.82 -3.97 -3.45
CA PRO A 31 13.07 -3.90 -4.20
C PRO A 31 13.42 -2.47 -4.60
N GLU A 32 14.70 -2.17 -4.78
CA GLU A 32 15.17 -0.80 -5.09
C GLU A 32 14.62 -0.30 -6.44
N ASP A 33 14.48 -1.19 -7.42
CA ASP A 33 13.91 -0.91 -8.73
C ASP A 33 12.41 -0.56 -8.67
N PHE A 34 11.69 -0.91 -7.60
CA PHE A 34 10.29 -0.51 -7.46
C PHE A 34 10.14 1.00 -7.28
N TRP A 35 11.17 1.72 -6.80
CA TRP A 35 11.07 3.17 -6.60
C TRP A 35 10.92 3.94 -7.91
N GLU A 36 11.51 3.45 -9.01
CA GLU A 36 11.30 3.99 -10.35
C GLU A 36 9.83 3.77 -10.77
N ILE A 37 9.31 2.55 -10.57
CA ILE A 37 7.92 2.19 -10.88
C ILE A 37 6.92 3.01 -10.05
N VAL A 38 7.22 3.28 -8.77
CA VAL A 38 6.41 4.17 -7.92
C VAL A 38 6.38 5.58 -8.50
N GLY A 39 7.52 6.09 -8.96
CA GLY A 39 7.61 7.39 -9.63
C GLY A 39 6.75 7.47 -10.89
N ASP A 40 6.81 6.42 -11.72
CA ASP A 40 6.01 6.31 -12.94
C ASP A 40 4.51 6.24 -12.62
N ASN A 41 4.11 5.43 -11.64
CA ASN A 41 2.72 5.32 -11.20
C ASN A 41 2.19 6.66 -10.64
N LEU A 42 3.00 7.40 -9.88
CA LEU A 42 2.65 8.75 -9.42
C LEU A 42 2.44 9.72 -10.60
N ALA A 43 3.30 9.66 -11.61
CA ALA A 43 3.18 10.49 -12.81
C ALA A 43 1.91 10.16 -13.61
N VAL A 44 1.61 8.86 -13.78
CA VAL A 44 0.38 8.39 -14.43
C VAL A 44 -0.85 8.88 -13.68
N LEU A 45 -0.90 8.74 -12.36
CA LEU A 45 -2.03 9.22 -11.54
C LEU A 45 -2.19 10.74 -11.66
N ARG A 46 -1.09 11.50 -11.58
CA ARG A 46 -1.12 12.96 -11.73
C ARG A 46 -1.62 13.38 -13.10
N ALA A 47 -1.20 12.72 -14.17
CA ALA A 47 -1.66 12.99 -15.54
C ALA A 47 -3.17 12.76 -15.70
N ASN A 48 -3.75 11.86 -14.91
CA ASN A 48 -5.19 11.59 -14.84
C ASN A 48 -5.93 12.46 -13.81
N GLY A 49 -5.28 13.48 -13.24
CA GLY A 49 -5.88 14.38 -12.25
C GLY A 49 -6.08 13.76 -10.87
N ILE A 50 -5.47 12.62 -10.59
CA ILE A 50 -5.59 11.89 -9.32
C ILE A 50 -4.38 12.23 -8.45
N THR A 51 -4.65 12.75 -7.26
CA THR A 51 -3.63 12.96 -6.23
C THR A 51 -3.86 11.92 -5.14
N ALA A 52 -2.88 11.06 -4.91
CA ALA A 52 -2.89 10.05 -3.86
C ALA A 52 -1.63 10.17 -2.99
N PRO A 53 -1.68 9.78 -1.71
CA PRO A 53 -0.50 9.74 -0.85
C PRO A 53 0.62 8.86 -1.43
N PHE A 54 1.87 9.27 -1.26
CA PHE A 54 3.04 8.50 -1.72
C PHE A 54 3.04 7.06 -1.17
N THR A 55 2.66 6.89 0.09
CA THR A 55 2.58 5.58 0.75
C THR A 55 1.54 4.68 0.11
N ASP A 56 0.37 5.21 -0.27
CA ASP A 56 -0.70 4.44 -0.91
C ASP A 56 -0.29 4.00 -2.32
N VAL A 57 0.36 4.88 -3.08
CA VAL A 57 0.91 4.52 -4.41
C VAL A 57 2.03 3.50 -4.29
N THR A 58 2.85 3.57 -3.24
CA THR A 58 3.88 2.57 -2.95
C THR A 58 3.25 1.21 -2.66
N ILE A 59 2.20 1.15 -1.83
CA ILE A 59 1.46 -0.09 -1.53
C ILE A 59 0.82 -0.65 -2.81
N ALA A 60 0.17 0.19 -3.61
CA ALA A 60 -0.43 -0.21 -4.88
C ALA A 60 0.61 -0.79 -5.84
N THR A 61 1.78 -0.15 -5.93
CA THR A 61 2.89 -0.62 -6.79
C THR A 61 3.40 -1.99 -6.34
N VAL A 62 3.64 -2.18 -5.04
CA VAL A 62 4.07 -3.49 -4.51
C VAL A 62 3.04 -4.57 -4.80
N ALA A 63 1.74 -4.26 -4.66
CA ALA A 63 0.67 -5.20 -4.94
C ALA A 63 0.60 -5.60 -6.42
N ILE A 64 0.69 -4.62 -7.32
CA ILE A 64 0.69 -4.83 -8.77
C ILE A 64 1.87 -5.70 -9.22
N GLU A 65 3.08 -5.40 -8.73
CA GLU A 65 4.30 -6.09 -9.15
C GLU A 65 4.46 -7.49 -8.53
N ASN A 66 3.77 -7.78 -7.42
CA ASN A 66 3.73 -9.11 -6.82
C ASN A 66 2.47 -9.91 -7.18
N ASP A 67 1.61 -9.39 -8.06
CA ASP A 67 0.31 -9.97 -8.41
C ASP A 67 -0.51 -10.38 -7.17
N VAL A 68 -0.70 -9.44 -6.24
CA VAL A 68 -1.56 -9.61 -5.06
C VAL A 68 -2.63 -8.52 -5.01
N GLU A 69 -3.67 -8.77 -4.23
CA GLU A 69 -4.77 -7.81 -4.05
C GLU A 69 -4.50 -6.91 -2.85
N VAL A 70 -4.91 -5.64 -2.96
CA VAL A 70 -4.92 -4.73 -1.80
C VAL A 70 -6.26 -4.85 -1.07
N TRP A 71 -6.19 -5.14 0.22
CA TRP A 71 -7.34 -5.02 1.12
C TRP A 71 -7.26 -3.70 1.89
N ALA A 72 -8.14 -2.75 1.55
CA ALA A 72 -8.17 -1.43 2.15
C ALA A 72 -9.60 -0.88 2.18
N ARG A 73 -9.89 0.00 3.15
CA ARG A 73 -11.11 0.81 3.22
C ARG A 73 -10.91 2.25 2.72
N ASP A 74 -9.69 2.58 2.31
CA ASP A 74 -9.35 3.92 1.84
C ASP A 74 -9.83 4.12 0.39
N ALA A 75 -10.55 5.23 0.16
CA ALA A 75 -11.11 5.58 -1.14
C ALA A 75 -10.05 5.91 -2.21
N HIS A 76 -8.81 6.19 -1.82
CA HIS A 76 -7.71 6.40 -2.78
C HIS A 76 -7.48 5.17 -3.66
N PHE A 77 -7.58 3.95 -3.11
CA PHE A 77 -7.29 2.73 -3.88
C PHE A 77 -8.26 2.50 -5.06
N PRO A 78 -9.60 2.57 -4.88
CA PRO A 78 -10.53 2.55 -6.00
C PRO A 78 -10.27 3.67 -7.02
N MET A 79 -9.95 4.89 -6.56
CA MET A 79 -9.66 6.00 -7.47
C MET A 79 -8.40 5.73 -8.30
N MET A 80 -7.36 5.15 -7.71
CA MET A 80 -6.11 4.83 -8.39
C MET A 80 -6.29 3.86 -9.57
N GLN A 81 -7.32 3.01 -9.56
CA GLN A 81 -7.58 2.06 -10.67
C GLN A 81 -7.85 2.75 -12.02
N ILE A 82 -8.21 4.04 -12.03
CA ILE A 82 -8.36 4.84 -13.26
C ILE A 82 -7.04 4.93 -14.02
N GLY A 83 -5.92 5.14 -13.30
CA GLY A 83 -4.58 5.22 -13.89
C GLY A 83 -3.81 3.90 -13.82
N LEU A 84 -4.09 3.08 -12.81
CA LEU A 84 -3.38 1.84 -12.50
C LEU A 84 -4.30 0.63 -12.73
N SER A 85 -4.58 0.31 -13.99
CA SER A 85 -5.55 -0.74 -14.36
C SER A 85 -5.18 -2.16 -13.88
N ARG A 86 -3.90 -2.41 -13.57
CA ARG A 86 -3.41 -3.67 -12.98
C ARG A 86 -3.70 -3.79 -11.48
N LEU A 87 -4.09 -2.70 -10.81
CA LEU A 87 -4.38 -2.72 -9.37
C LEU A 87 -5.66 -3.52 -9.10
N ARG A 88 -5.52 -4.59 -8.32
CA ARG A 88 -6.64 -5.43 -7.86
C ARG A 88 -6.95 -5.13 -6.40
N LEU A 89 -8.23 -4.98 -6.08
CA LEU A 89 -8.71 -4.70 -4.72
C LEU A 89 -9.53 -5.88 -4.22
N PHE A 90 -9.18 -6.40 -3.05
CA PHE A 90 -9.92 -7.47 -2.41
C PHE A 90 -11.32 -6.98 -2.00
N GLN A 91 -12.36 -7.73 -2.37
CA GLN A 91 -13.74 -7.46 -1.99
C GLN A 91 -14.14 -8.38 -0.85
N GLU A 92 -14.57 -7.81 0.28
CA GLU A 92 -15.12 -8.59 1.39
C GLU A 92 -16.41 -9.31 0.94
N PRO A 93 -16.56 -10.61 1.24
CA PRO A 93 -17.84 -11.30 1.03
C PRO A 93 -18.96 -10.60 1.82
N PRO A 94 -20.21 -10.61 1.31
CA PRO A 94 -21.37 -10.03 1.98
C PRO A 94 -21.72 -10.71 3.31
#